data_AF-A0A7S3CPV0-F1
#
_entry.id   AF-A0A7S3CPV0-F1
#
_cell.length_a   1.000
_cell.length_b   1.000
_cell.length_c   1.000
_cell.angle_alpha   90.00
_cell.angle_beta   90.00
_cell.angle_gamma   90.00
#
_symmetry.space_group_name_H-M   'P 1'
#
loop_
_entity.id
_entity.type
_entity.pdbx_description
1 polymer ?
#
loop_
_entity_poly.entity_id
_entity_poly.type
_entity_poly.pdbx_seq_one_letter_code
_entity_poly.pdbx_strand_id
1 'polypeptide(L)'
;MGCKGSKHVEYEYKLEKRRIPLPQARTLQRWGDGAIARHRFKNMKKALFHDIIALKKPLLVEGKLAFHPKEQLLQEEEFEKYYEAECNKYIWDKNPADVAESKEDKGQRVYVGQRLKKQNHVWEGLGIVTYADGAEYQGFTKDQLFNGKGRLTHKNGDIYQGEWKDGKAHGRGTFVQVSNLSTYEGDWVDDEMHGQGTEVWDNGKITYTGDFKQGSKTGKGKLEAEGHTYEGEFEDGKFHGEGRYSYPLSKKVLEGQFKNNELVKGKMILEDGSVYEGEFKKNMMNGKGHITYPNGSVFVGTFENDQKHGIGTLFDFKTQTKQREEWLKGSRKNFIKTPASEEEFQQQLKNPGYIYNSVTTKVKTQGLDKVKNKLTAVSAFKGRGNGLSSKEVGAAPLLQPSQVRVKS
;
A
#
# COMPACT_ATOMS: atom_id res chain seq x y z
N MET A 1 65.08 9.42 26.96
CA MET A 1 63.67 9.25 26.58
C MET A 1 62.84 10.31 27.29
N GLY A 2 61.94 10.99 26.57
CA GLY A 2 61.08 12.02 27.14
C GLY A 2 60.55 12.96 26.05
N CYS A 3 59.64 12.46 25.21
CA CYS A 3 58.93 13.27 24.22
C CYS A 3 58.23 14.44 24.91
N LYS A 4 58.66 15.67 24.61
CA LYS A 4 57.99 16.91 25.02
C LYS A 4 56.54 16.89 24.51
N GLY A 5 55.58 17.03 25.41
CA GLY A 5 54.16 17.01 25.13
C GLY A 5 53.77 17.98 24.01
N SER A 6 53.10 17.44 22.99
CA SER A 6 52.46 18.20 21.94
C SER A 6 51.37 19.08 22.55
N LYS A 7 51.55 20.40 22.51
CA LYS A 7 50.51 21.36 22.91
C LYS A 7 49.39 21.33 21.85
N HIS A 8 48.12 21.56 22.23
CA HIS A 8 46.94 21.52 21.35
C HIS A 8 46.07 22.77 21.51
N VAL A 9 45.20 23.05 20.53
CA VAL A 9 44.15 24.10 20.56
C VAL A 9 42.77 23.44 20.46
N GLU A 10 41.85 23.86 21.33
CA GLU A 10 40.47 23.35 21.41
C GLU A 10 39.48 24.27 20.68
N TYR A 11 38.47 23.69 20.02
CA TYR A 11 37.32 24.39 19.44
C TYR A 11 36.05 23.52 19.53
N GLU A 12 34.87 24.11 19.39
CA GLU A 12 33.58 23.43 19.63
C GLU A 12 32.74 23.34 18.34
N TYR A 13 32.21 22.15 18.04
CA TYR A 13 31.33 21.88 16.88
C TYR A 13 30.27 20.85 17.27
N LYS A 14 28.98 21.12 16.97
CA LYS A 14 27.83 20.33 17.46
C LYS A 14 27.88 20.08 18.98
N LEU A 15 28.25 21.10 19.77
CA LEU A 15 28.41 21.02 21.23
C LEU A 15 29.49 20.01 21.70
N GLU A 16 30.35 19.53 20.80
CA GLU A 16 31.50 18.68 21.12
C GLU A 16 32.81 19.44 20.99
N LYS A 17 33.67 19.31 22.00
CA LYS A 17 35.03 19.90 22.01
C LYS A 17 36.01 19.02 21.24
N ARG A 18 36.70 19.62 20.27
CA ARG A 18 37.70 18.96 19.41
C ARG A 18 39.07 19.62 19.55
N ARG A 19 40.16 18.85 19.34
CA ARG A 19 41.55 19.30 19.54
C ARG A 19 42.37 19.23 18.25
N ILE A 20 43.27 20.20 18.05
CA ILE A 20 44.22 20.25 16.93
C ILE A 20 45.65 20.54 17.45
N PRO A 21 46.73 19.90 16.94
CA PRO A 21 48.11 20.13 17.40
C PRO A 21 48.65 21.55 17.16
N LEU A 22 49.48 22.07 18.10
CA LEU A 22 49.99 23.45 18.08
C LEU A 22 50.80 23.86 16.82
N PRO A 23 51.57 22.98 16.15
CA PRO A 23 52.22 23.32 14.89
C PRO A 23 51.20 23.67 13.80
N GLN A 24 50.05 23.00 13.78
CA GLN A 24 48.93 23.33 12.88
C GLN A 24 48.22 24.62 13.31
N ALA A 25 48.23 24.96 14.61
CA ALA A 25 47.63 26.19 15.14
C ALA A 25 48.51 27.46 15.01
N ARG A 26 49.85 27.34 15.12
CA ARG A 26 50.78 28.47 14.86
C ARG A 26 50.82 28.84 13.38
N THR A 27 50.50 27.88 12.54
CA THR A 27 50.28 28.02 11.10
C THR A 27 48.97 28.79 10.80
N LEU A 28 47.94 28.65 11.63
CA LEU A 28 46.70 29.43 11.58
C LEU A 28 46.90 30.92 11.95
N GLN A 29 47.86 31.23 12.82
CA GLN A 29 48.12 32.60 13.29
C GLN A 29 49.02 33.42 12.35
N ARG A 30 49.76 32.75 11.45
CA ARG A 30 50.75 33.38 10.56
C ARG A 30 50.26 33.49 9.10
N TRP A 31 49.16 32.85 8.74
CA TRP A 31 48.74 32.62 7.34
C TRP A 31 47.38 33.27 7.06
N GLY A 32 47.39 34.41 6.38
CA GLY A 32 46.19 35.16 6.03
C GLY A 32 45.19 34.37 5.17
N ASP A 33 44.00 34.13 5.75
CA ASP A 33 42.61 34.26 5.27
C ASP A 33 42.17 33.86 3.85
N GLY A 34 43.03 33.26 3.04
CA GLY A 34 42.72 33.00 1.64
C GLY A 34 42.29 31.56 1.34
N ALA A 35 43.27 30.74 0.99
CA ALA A 35 43.05 29.54 0.19
C ALA A 35 42.68 28.29 0.99
N ILE A 36 43.24 28.11 2.21
CA ILE A 36 42.99 26.92 3.04
C ILE A 36 41.66 27.05 3.80
N ALA A 37 41.28 28.27 4.22
CA ALA A 37 39.92 28.55 4.69
C ALA A 37 38.91 28.21 3.58
N ARG A 38 39.12 28.70 2.35
CA ARG A 38 38.29 28.33 1.19
C ARG A 38 38.22 26.82 0.95
N HIS A 39 39.34 26.09 1.06
CA HIS A 39 39.38 24.63 0.87
C HIS A 39 38.66 23.86 2.00
N ARG A 40 38.89 24.21 3.28
CA ARG A 40 38.19 23.60 4.43
C ARG A 40 36.70 23.94 4.44
N PHE A 41 36.32 25.16 4.09
CA PHE A 41 34.92 25.54 3.91
C PHE A 41 34.27 24.79 2.74
N LYS A 42 34.98 24.57 1.64
CA LYS A 42 34.50 23.73 0.53
C LYS A 42 34.24 22.29 0.99
N ASN A 43 35.14 21.73 1.79
CA ASN A 43 35.01 20.37 2.32
C ASN A 43 33.89 20.26 3.39
N MET A 44 33.73 21.26 4.26
CA MET A 44 32.65 21.31 5.25
C MET A 44 31.28 21.51 4.61
N LYS A 45 31.19 22.34 3.55
CA LYS A 45 29.98 22.45 2.72
C LYS A 45 29.68 21.11 2.06
N LYS A 46 30.68 20.48 1.42
CA LYS A 46 30.51 19.14 0.84
C LYS A 46 30.02 18.12 1.88
N ALA A 47 30.52 18.16 3.12
CA ALA A 47 30.06 17.30 4.21
C ALA A 47 28.61 17.57 4.66
N LEU A 48 28.23 18.84 4.89
CA LEU A 48 26.86 19.20 5.29
C LEU A 48 25.83 18.75 4.23
N PHE A 49 26.14 18.92 2.95
CA PHE A 49 25.26 18.49 1.87
C PHE A 49 25.33 16.99 1.61
N HIS A 50 26.48 16.37 1.85
CA HIS A 50 26.57 14.92 1.90
C HIS A 50 25.62 14.34 2.96
N ASP A 51 25.45 14.99 4.11
CA ASP A 51 24.50 14.55 5.12
C ASP A 51 23.04 14.66 4.64
N ILE A 52 22.67 15.73 3.93
CA ILE A 52 21.30 15.92 3.38
C ILE A 52 21.00 14.93 2.24
N ILE A 53 21.96 14.65 1.35
CA ILE A 53 21.75 13.67 0.29
C ILE A 53 21.73 12.24 0.85
N ALA A 54 22.53 11.98 1.88
CA ALA A 54 22.65 10.67 2.51
C ALA A 54 21.47 10.33 3.43
N LEU A 55 20.48 11.23 3.55
CA LEU A 55 19.27 11.00 4.31
C LEU A 55 18.60 9.72 3.84
N LYS A 56 18.58 8.75 4.73
CA LYS A 56 18.04 7.42 4.47
C LYS A 56 16.52 7.47 4.40
N LYS A 57 15.94 6.68 3.50
CA LYS A 57 14.49 6.53 3.37
C LYS A 57 13.88 6.05 4.69
N PRO A 58 12.86 6.74 5.23
CA PRO A 58 12.17 6.31 6.44
C PRO A 58 11.30 5.08 6.15
N LEU A 59 11.20 4.17 7.12
CA LEU A 59 10.28 3.03 7.09
C LEU A 59 9.88 2.63 8.52
N LEU A 60 8.90 1.73 8.63
CA LEU A 60 8.53 1.10 9.89
C LEU A 60 9.04 -0.35 9.92
N VAL A 61 9.76 -0.70 10.98
CA VAL A 61 10.22 -2.06 11.28
C VAL A 61 9.70 -2.44 12.65
N GLU A 62 8.86 -3.48 12.74
CA GLU A 62 8.24 -3.94 14.00
C GLU A 62 7.55 -2.82 14.78
N GLY A 63 6.83 -1.93 14.07
CA GLY A 63 6.11 -0.80 14.67
C GLY A 63 7.01 0.32 15.20
N LYS A 64 8.28 0.37 14.79
CA LYS A 64 9.21 1.44 15.14
C LYS A 64 9.74 2.13 13.89
N LEU A 65 9.88 3.46 13.97
CA LEU A 65 10.56 4.23 12.94
C LEU A 65 12.01 3.75 12.80
N ALA A 66 12.37 3.41 11.57
CA ALA A 66 13.70 2.99 11.16
C ALA A 66 14.05 3.66 9.83
N PHE A 67 15.27 3.42 9.36
CA PHE A 67 15.79 4.02 8.13
C PHE A 67 16.46 2.96 7.27
N HIS A 68 16.18 2.99 5.96
CA HIS A 68 16.65 1.96 5.05
C HIS A 68 18.18 2.04 4.96
N PRO A 69 18.93 0.93 5.04
CA PRO A 69 20.40 0.99 5.11
C PRO A 69 21.02 1.53 3.81
N LYS A 70 20.34 1.36 2.67
CA LYS A 70 20.89 1.69 1.33
C LYS A 70 20.12 2.76 0.59
N GLU A 71 18.81 2.89 0.80
CA GLU A 71 18.00 3.84 0.05
C GLU A 71 18.15 5.22 0.67
N GLN A 72 18.48 6.19 -0.16
CA GLN A 72 18.81 7.56 0.21
C GLN A 72 17.95 8.53 -0.60
N LEU A 73 17.83 9.76 -0.09
CA LEU A 73 17.11 10.84 -0.75
C LEU A 73 17.63 11.10 -2.15
N LEU A 74 18.96 11.11 -2.31
CA LEU A 74 19.66 11.25 -3.59
C LEU A 74 20.77 10.22 -3.67
N GLN A 75 21.00 9.67 -4.86
CA GLN A 75 22.20 8.87 -5.12
C GLN A 75 23.42 9.76 -5.32
N GLU A 76 24.62 9.22 -5.09
CA GLU A 76 25.88 9.98 -5.15
C GLU A 76 26.12 10.58 -6.55
N GLU A 77 25.75 9.87 -7.63
CA GLU A 77 25.87 10.37 -8.99
C GLU A 77 24.92 11.54 -9.30
N GLU A 78 23.69 11.50 -8.76
CA GLU A 78 22.73 12.60 -8.88
C GLU A 78 23.25 13.87 -8.20
N PHE A 79 23.91 13.70 -7.05
CA PHE A 79 24.53 14.79 -6.31
C PHE A 79 25.71 15.42 -7.05
N GLU A 80 26.65 14.63 -7.56
CA GLU A 80 27.82 15.18 -8.26
C GLU A 80 27.37 15.97 -9.51
N LYS A 81 26.36 15.47 -10.25
CA LYS A 81 25.76 16.20 -11.37
C LYS A 81 25.15 17.54 -10.94
N TYR A 82 24.42 17.58 -9.83
CA TYR A 82 23.87 18.82 -9.28
C TYR A 82 25.00 19.77 -8.86
N TYR A 83 25.99 19.26 -8.13
CA TYR A 83 27.12 20.05 -7.64
C TYR A 83 27.89 20.70 -8.78
N GLU A 84 28.20 19.95 -9.84
CA GLU A 84 28.90 20.48 -11.02
C GLU A 84 28.10 21.57 -11.74
N ALA A 85 26.80 21.36 -11.95
CA ALA A 85 25.95 22.31 -12.67
C ALA A 85 25.72 23.63 -11.90
N GLU A 86 25.54 23.55 -10.59
CA GLU A 86 24.93 24.64 -9.82
C GLU A 86 25.87 25.28 -8.78
N CYS A 87 27.06 24.70 -8.50
CA CYS A 87 27.96 25.20 -7.44
C CYS A 87 28.41 26.67 -7.61
N ASN A 88 28.39 27.19 -8.84
CA ASN A 88 28.79 28.56 -9.17
C ASN A 88 27.63 29.57 -9.12
N LYS A 89 26.37 29.11 -9.05
CA LYS A 89 25.17 29.98 -9.03
C LYS A 89 24.89 30.57 -7.66
N TYR A 90 25.25 29.86 -6.60
CA TYR A 90 24.92 30.22 -5.22
C TYR A 90 26.09 30.92 -4.51
N ILE A 91 25.78 31.95 -3.73
CA ILE A 91 26.66 32.32 -2.63
C ILE A 91 26.38 31.35 -1.50
N TRP A 92 27.43 31.12 -0.75
CA TRP A 92 27.37 30.35 0.45
C TRP A 92 27.63 31.32 1.58
N ASP A 93 26.74 31.37 2.57
CA ASP A 93 26.95 32.28 3.68
C ASP A 93 28.34 32.02 4.29
N LYS A 94 29.07 33.10 4.53
CA LYS A 94 30.53 33.05 4.77
C LYS A 94 30.86 32.56 6.19
N ASN A 95 29.83 32.31 6.99
CA ASN A 95 29.96 31.89 8.36
C ASN A 95 28.78 30.96 8.72
N PRO A 96 29.02 29.73 9.20
CA PRO A 96 27.96 28.87 9.72
C PRO A 96 27.25 29.50 10.93
N ALA A 97 27.89 30.46 11.59
CA ALA A 97 27.32 31.24 12.69
C ALA A 97 26.49 32.45 12.21
N ASP A 98 26.59 32.86 10.94
CA ASP A 98 25.69 33.86 10.33
C ASP A 98 24.42 33.15 9.83
N VAL A 99 23.79 32.42 10.74
CA VAL A 99 22.42 31.98 10.62
C VAL A 99 21.60 33.24 10.35
N ALA A 100 21.20 33.48 9.11
CA ALA A 100 20.30 34.59 8.87
C ALA A 100 18.94 34.20 9.41
N GLU A 101 18.66 34.66 10.63
CA GLU A 101 17.31 34.92 11.10
C GLU A 101 16.62 35.70 9.98
N SER A 102 15.54 35.15 9.40
CA SER A 102 14.71 35.94 8.51
C SER A 102 14.08 37.04 9.36
N LYS A 103 14.55 38.29 9.17
CA LYS A 103 13.96 39.47 9.83
C LYS A 103 12.47 39.64 9.51
N GLU A 104 12.00 39.00 8.44
CA GLU A 104 10.60 38.99 8.02
C GLU A 104 9.71 38.04 8.83
N ASP A 105 10.28 37.07 9.54
CA ASP A 105 9.50 35.98 10.16
C ASP A 105 9.52 35.99 11.69
N LYS A 106 9.93 37.12 12.31
CA LYS A 106 10.01 37.31 13.77
C LYS A 106 10.71 36.14 14.52
N GLY A 107 11.67 35.45 13.89
CA GLY A 107 12.37 34.31 14.49
C GLY A 107 11.58 32.99 14.52
N GLN A 108 10.54 32.83 13.71
CA GLN A 108 9.77 31.57 13.63
C GLN A 108 10.51 30.44 12.90
N ARG A 109 11.47 30.78 12.02
CA ARG A 109 12.26 29.81 11.25
C ARG A 109 13.73 30.22 11.16
N VAL A 110 14.60 29.21 11.13
CA VAL A 110 16.04 29.31 10.99
C VAL A 110 16.46 28.57 9.72
N TYR A 111 17.17 29.24 8.81
CA TYR A 111 17.65 28.63 7.56
C TYR A 111 19.17 28.58 7.48
N VAL A 112 19.70 27.39 7.18
CA VAL A 112 21.13 27.13 6.94
C VAL A 112 21.29 26.43 5.59
N GLY A 113 21.75 27.15 4.56
CA GLY A 113 21.82 26.59 3.21
C GLY A 113 22.33 27.52 2.12
N GLN A 114 22.12 27.11 0.87
CA GLN A 114 22.46 27.82 -0.35
C GLN A 114 21.56 29.06 -0.56
N ARG A 115 22.14 30.13 -1.13
CA ARG A 115 21.42 31.37 -1.48
C ARG A 115 21.88 31.92 -2.80
N LEU A 116 21.02 32.64 -3.52
CA LEU A 116 21.39 33.26 -4.78
C LEU A 116 22.47 34.34 -4.61
N LYS A 117 23.51 34.33 -5.45
CA LYS A 117 24.59 35.35 -5.43
C LYS A 117 24.06 36.78 -5.58
N LYS A 118 23.06 36.96 -6.42
CA LYS A 118 22.48 38.27 -6.76
C LYS A 118 21.40 38.72 -5.77
N GLN A 119 20.88 37.80 -4.95
CA GLN A 119 19.77 38.02 -4.01
C GLN A 119 20.02 37.20 -2.73
N ASN A 120 20.93 37.68 -1.89
CA ASN A 120 21.43 36.95 -0.72
C ASN A 120 20.40 36.73 0.43
N HIS A 121 19.18 37.26 0.28
CA HIS A 121 18.06 37.02 1.19
C HIS A 121 17.16 35.87 0.71
N VAL A 122 17.26 35.44 -0.54
CA VAL A 122 16.44 34.35 -1.11
C VAL A 122 17.11 33.00 -0.85
N TRP A 123 16.38 32.09 -0.22
CA TRP A 123 16.80 30.69 -0.05
C TRP A 123 16.60 29.97 -1.38
N GLU A 124 17.69 29.41 -1.93
CA GLU A 124 17.63 28.64 -3.16
C GLU A 124 18.78 27.63 -3.22
N GLY A 125 18.46 26.40 -3.61
CA GLY A 125 19.35 25.24 -3.55
C GLY A 125 19.18 24.46 -2.25
N LEU A 126 20.16 23.63 -1.91
CA LEU A 126 20.13 22.79 -0.72
C LEU A 126 20.22 23.60 0.57
N GLY A 127 19.41 23.23 1.56
CA GLY A 127 19.48 23.80 2.89
C GLY A 127 18.66 23.04 3.92
N ILE A 128 18.77 23.53 5.16
CA ILE A 128 18.03 23.06 6.32
C ILE A 128 17.17 24.22 6.81
N VAL A 129 15.88 23.98 6.99
CA VAL A 129 14.94 24.93 7.62
C VAL A 129 14.47 24.32 8.94
N THR A 130 14.77 24.98 10.05
CA THR A 130 14.31 24.59 11.39
C THR A 130 13.21 25.55 11.84
N TYR A 131 12.09 25.01 12.29
CA TYR A 131 10.92 25.76 12.75
C TYR A 131 10.94 25.90 14.28
N ALA A 132 10.29 26.95 14.80
CA ALA A 132 10.22 27.21 16.24
C ALA A 132 9.52 26.09 17.04
N ASP A 133 8.66 25.31 16.40
CA ASP A 133 8.00 24.16 17.03
C ASP A 133 8.88 22.90 17.08
N GLY A 134 10.04 22.92 16.43
CA GLY A 134 10.98 21.81 16.32
C GLY A 134 10.87 21.00 15.03
N ALA A 135 9.95 21.33 14.12
CA ALA A 135 9.94 20.72 12.80
C ALA A 135 11.21 21.10 12.01
N GLU A 136 11.71 20.18 11.18
CA GLU A 136 12.92 20.40 10.41
C GLU A 136 12.76 19.88 8.98
N TYR A 137 13.03 20.74 8.00
CA TYR A 137 13.18 20.38 6.59
C TYR A 137 14.64 20.31 6.20
N GLN A 138 15.01 19.31 5.42
CA GLN A 138 16.34 19.10 4.86
C GLN A 138 16.20 18.73 3.38
N GLY A 139 16.61 19.60 2.47
CA GLY A 139 16.42 19.35 1.03
C GLY A 139 16.67 20.56 0.16
N PHE A 140 16.21 20.52 -1.09
CA PHE A 140 16.29 21.70 -1.97
C PHE A 140 15.20 22.72 -1.64
N THR A 141 15.54 23.97 -1.89
CA THR A 141 14.67 25.12 -1.71
C THR A 141 14.70 25.97 -2.97
N LYS A 142 13.60 26.67 -3.23
CA LYS A 142 13.51 27.66 -4.30
C LYS A 142 12.53 28.72 -3.88
N ASP A 143 12.89 29.99 -4.07
CA ASP A 143 12.05 31.12 -3.70
C ASP A 143 11.53 31.03 -2.25
N GLN A 144 12.38 30.58 -1.32
CA GLN A 144 12.06 30.35 0.10
C GLN A 144 11.08 29.20 0.41
N LEU A 145 10.69 28.42 -0.60
CA LEU A 145 9.80 27.27 -0.47
C LEU A 145 10.56 25.95 -0.65
N PHE A 146 10.03 24.87 -0.09
CA PHE A 146 10.52 23.51 -0.36
C PHE A 146 10.34 23.18 -1.84
N ASN A 147 11.37 22.62 -2.46
CA ASN A 147 11.35 22.29 -3.87
C ASN A 147 12.28 21.09 -4.14
N GLY A 148 12.11 20.38 -5.25
CA GLY A 148 12.95 19.21 -5.57
C GLY A 148 12.89 18.12 -4.49
N LYS A 149 13.97 17.35 -4.31
CA LYS A 149 13.99 16.30 -3.27
C LYS A 149 14.28 16.86 -1.87
N GLY A 150 13.55 16.41 -0.86
CA GLY A 150 13.78 16.79 0.53
C GLY A 150 13.04 15.91 1.55
N ARG A 151 13.42 16.06 2.81
CA ARG A 151 12.78 15.42 3.96
C ARG A 151 12.27 16.48 4.93
N LEU A 152 10.99 16.41 5.29
CA LEU A 152 10.39 17.14 6.39
C LEU A 152 10.16 16.18 7.55
N THR A 153 10.74 16.49 8.71
CA THR A 153 10.44 15.83 9.98
C THR A 153 9.57 16.77 10.81
N HIS A 154 8.32 16.38 11.07
CA HIS A 154 7.41 17.14 11.90
C HIS A 154 7.74 16.97 13.39
N LYS A 155 7.29 17.92 14.22
CA LYS A 155 7.45 17.87 15.68
C LYS A 155 6.93 16.58 16.32
N ASN A 156 5.85 16.03 15.78
CA ASN A 156 5.24 14.79 16.29
C ASN A 156 6.00 13.52 15.85
N GLY A 157 7.09 13.67 15.08
CA GLY A 157 7.89 12.59 14.54
C GLY A 157 7.44 12.08 13.18
N ASP A 158 6.32 12.57 12.63
CA ASP A 158 5.91 12.20 11.27
C ASP A 158 6.95 12.68 10.26
N ILE A 159 7.20 11.89 9.22
CA ILE A 159 8.24 12.18 8.23
C ILE A 159 7.63 12.11 6.83
N TYR A 160 7.79 13.17 6.06
CA TYR A 160 7.71 13.09 4.60
C TYR A 160 9.11 13.13 4.02
N GLN A 161 9.44 12.18 3.14
CA GLN A 161 10.66 12.19 2.34
C GLN A 161 10.33 11.93 0.88
N GLY A 162 10.60 12.90 0.01
CA GLY A 162 10.22 12.78 -1.40
C GLY A 162 10.49 14.05 -2.18
N GLU A 163 9.79 14.15 -3.30
CA GLU A 163 9.78 15.32 -4.17
C GLU A 163 8.82 16.42 -3.65
N TRP A 164 9.21 17.66 -3.87
CA TRP A 164 8.53 18.87 -3.42
C TRP A 164 8.40 19.85 -4.56
N LYS A 165 7.30 20.60 -4.56
CA LYS A 165 7.07 21.71 -5.47
C LYS A 165 6.34 22.82 -4.75
N ASP A 166 6.91 24.02 -4.78
CA ASP A 166 6.32 25.25 -4.23
C ASP A 166 5.81 25.08 -2.79
N GLY A 167 6.60 24.38 -1.96
CA GLY A 167 6.30 24.15 -0.54
C GLY A 167 5.46 22.91 -0.24
N LYS A 168 4.99 22.19 -1.27
CA LYS A 168 4.09 21.03 -1.13
C LYS A 168 4.72 19.73 -1.58
N ALA A 169 4.32 18.62 -0.97
CA ALA A 169 4.65 17.28 -1.44
C ALA A 169 4.08 17.07 -2.85
N HIS A 170 4.94 16.69 -3.81
CA HIS A 170 4.58 16.59 -5.22
C HIS A 170 5.55 15.68 -5.95
N GLY A 171 5.09 14.71 -6.75
CA GLY A 171 5.94 13.68 -7.36
C GLY A 171 6.04 12.43 -6.49
N ARG A 172 7.14 11.68 -6.54
CA ARG A 172 7.31 10.45 -5.74
C ARG A 172 7.75 10.78 -4.31
N GLY A 173 7.15 10.12 -3.32
CA GLY A 173 7.53 10.31 -1.93
C GLY A 173 7.02 9.23 -0.98
N THR A 174 7.67 9.16 0.18
CA THR A 174 7.32 8.31 1.31
C THR A 174 6.88 9.17 2.49
N PHE A 175 5.69 8.92 3.01
CA PHE A 175 5.21 9.49 4.25
C PHE A 175 5.15 8.41 5.33
N VAL A 176 5.71 8.67 6.51
CA VAL A 176 5.64 7.82 7.69
C VAL A 176 4.93 8.59 8.79
N GLN A 177 3.77 8.08 9.20
CA GLN A 177 3.01 8.62 10.31
C GLN A 177 3.30 7.80 11.56
N VAL A 178 4.05 8.39 12.50
CA VAL A 178 4.53 7.68 13.70
C VAL A 178 3.40 7.46 14.70
N SER A 179 2.41 8.35 14.73
CA SER A 179 1.30 8.29 15.69
C SER A 179 0.38 7.07 15.54
N ASN A 180 0.15 6.58 14.32
CA ASN A 180 -0.67 5.40 14.04
C ASN A 180 0.12 4.28 13.33
N LEU A 181 1.44 4.43 13.25
CA LEU A 181 2.35 3.46 12.63
C LEU A 181 1.91 3.06 11.21
N SER A 182 1.57 4.07 10.41
CA SER A 182 1.24 3.90 8.99
C SER A 182 2.31 4.51 8.08
N THR A 183 2.40 3.98 6.87
CA THR A 183 3.27 4.50 5.82
C THR A 183 2.54 4.59 4.49
N TYR A 184 2.81 5.61 3.72
CA TYR A 184 2.45 5.69 2.30
C TYR A 184 3.69 5.88 1.45
N GLU A 185 3.83 5.12 0.38
CA GLU A 185 4.84 5.32 -0.64
C GLU A 185 4.18 5.36 -2.02
N GLY A 186 4.28 6.48 -2.72
CA GLY A 186 3.58 6.64 -4.00
C GLY A 186 3.73 8.02 -4.60
N ASP A 187 2.82 8.34 -5.51
CA ASP A 187 2.76 9.64 -6.16
C ASP A 187 1.99 10.66 -5.31
N TRP A 188 2.39 11.91 -5.41
CA TRP A 188 1.84 13.03 -4.66
C TRP A 188 1.52 14.17 -5.60
N VAL A 189 0.42 14.87 -5.33
CA VAL A 189 0.07 16.13 -5.98
C VAL A 189 -0.44 17.07 -4.90
N ASP A 190 0.31 18.16 -4.67
CA ASP A 190 -0.08 19.26 -3.79
C ASP A 190 -0.53 18.82 -2.39
N ASP A 191 0.32 18.02 -1.73
CA ASP A 191 0.12 17.43 -0.39
C ASP A 191 -0.92 16.29 -0.30
N GLU A 192 -1.46 15.85 -1.43
CA GLU A 192 -2.42 14.74 -1.49
C GLU A 192 -1.82 13.51 -2.19
N MET A 193 -2.07 12.33 -1.62
CA MET A 193 -1.75 11.05 -2.26
C MET A 193 -2.50 10.96 -3.59
N HIS A 194 -1.79 10.57 -4.65
CA HIS A 194 -2.30 10.54 -6.01
C HIS A 194 -1.65 9.39 -6.80
N GLY A 195 -2.17 9.09 -7.99
CA GLY A 195 -1.53 8.15 -8.91
C GLY A 195 -1.37 6.76 -8.31
N GLN A 196 -0.23 6.12 -8.50
CA GLN A 196 0.06 4.80 -7.94
C GLN A 196 0.71 4.93 -6.57
N GLY A 197 0.26 4.14 -5.60
CA GLY A 197 0.90 4.07 -4.30
C GLY A 197 0.66 2.78 -3.54
N THR A 198 1.42 2.62 -2.48
CA THR A 198 1.30 1.58 -1.48
C THR A 198 1.10 2.22 -0.11
N GLU A 199 0.00 1.91 0.55
CA GLU A 199 -0.28 2.32 1.92
C GLU A 199 -0.23 1.10 2.83
N VAL A 200 0.48 1.20 3.95
CA VAL A 200 0.60 0.15 4.96
C VAL A 200 0.17 0.73 6.29
N TRP A 201 -0.74 0.06 7.00
CA TRP A 201 -1.25 0.51 8.30
C TRP A 201 -1.55 -0.67 9.23
N ASP A 202 -2.09 -0.36 10.40
CA ASP A 202 -2.30 -1.32 11.49
C ASP A 202 -1.01 -2.09 11.82
N ASN A 203 0.07 -1.34 12.04
CA ASN A 203 1.40 -1.86 12.38
C ASN A 203 1.96 -2.86 11.34
N GLY A 204 1.66 -2.67 10.06
CA GLY A 204 2.14 -3.54 8.99
C GLY A 204 1.24 -4.72 8.67
N LYS A 205 0.06 -4.83 9.29
CA LYS A 205 -0.87 -5.94 9.06
C LYS A 205 -1.77 -5.75 7.84
N ILE A 206 -1.97 -4.50 7.43
CA ILE A 206 -2.83 -4.18 6.31
C ILE A 206 -2.03 -3.40 5.27
N THR A 207 -2.08 -3.86 4.02
CA THR A 207 -1.40 -3.25 2.88
C THR A 207 -2.40 -3.02 1.75
N TYR A 208 -2.42 -1.83 1.20
CA TYR A 208 -3.09 -1.53 -0.06
C TYR A 208 -2.07 -1.09 -1.09
N THR A 209 -2.18 -1.60 -2.31
CA THR A 209 -1.40 -1.16 -3.48
C THR A 209 -2.35 -0.87 -4.62
N GLY A 210 -2.35 0.35 -5.17
CA GLY A 210 -3.24 0.71 -6.28
C GLY A 210 -3.35 2.21 -6.53
N ASP A 211 -4.45 2.59 -7.18
CA ASP A 211 -4.74 3.97 -7.58
C ASP A 211 -5.21 4.85 -6.39
N PHE A 212 -4.70 6.07 -6.35
CA PHE A 212 -5.11 7.12 -5.42
C PHE A 212 -5.53 8.38 -6.19
N LYS A 213 -6.52 9.08 -5.65
CA LYS A 213 -6.91 10.41 -6.11
C LYS A 213 -7.34 11.24 -4.90
N GLN A 214 -6.66 12.37 -4.71
CA GLN A 214 -6.96 13.33 -3.64
C GLN A 214 -7.01 12.67 -2.25
N GLY A 215 -6.00 11.85 -1.96
CA GLY A 215 -5.90 11.13 -0.69
C GLY A 215 -6.80 9.89 -0.55
N SER A 216 -7.65 9.59 -1.53
CA SER A 216 -8.60 8.47 -1.47
C SER A 216 -8.21 7.34 -2.43
N LYS A 217 -8.29 6.10 -1.97
CA LYS A 217 -8.11 4.91 -2.81
C LYS A 217 -9.24 4.85 -3.85
N THR A 218 -8.89 4.72 -5.11
CA THR A 218 -9.82 4.69 -6.24
C THR A 218 -9.35 3.68 -7.28
N GLY A 219 -9.97 3.64 -8.46
CA GLY A 219 -9.49 2.86 -9.60
C GLY A 219 -9.25 1.40 -9.27
N LYS A 220 -8.15 0.83 -9.77
CA LYS A 220 -7.78 -0.56 -9.49
C LYS A 220 -6.80 -0.64 -8.32
N GLY A 221 -6.94 -1.68 -7.51
CA GLY A 221 -5.97 -1.95 -6.47
C GLY A 221 -6.09 -3.35 -5.86
N LYS A 222 -5.20 -3.61 -4.94
CA LYS A 222 -5.14 -4.83 -4.13
C LYS A 222 -5.04 -4.44 -2.66
N LEU A 223 -5.92 -4.99 -1.83
CA LEU A 223 -5.91 -4.86 -0.37
C LEU A 223 -5.60 -6.22 0.24
N GLU A 224 -4.60 -6.28 1.12
CA GLU A 224 -4.20 -7.47 1.87
C GLU A 224 -4.34 -7.17 3.36
N ALA A 225 -5.11 -7.98 4.09
CA ALA A 225 -5.39 -7.79 5.52
C ALA A 225 -5.59 -9.14 6.20
N GLU A 226 -4.79 -9.46 7.21
CA GLU A 226 -4.93 -10.71 8.00
C GLU A 226 -4.97 -11.99 7.13
N GLY A 227 -4.24 -11.99 6.01
CA GLY A 227 -4.24 -13.08 5.03
C GLY A 227 -5.43 -13.06 4.07
N HIS A 228 -6.44 -12.22 4.26
CA HIS A 228 -7.45 -11.96 3.24
C HIS A 228 -6.90 -11.06 2.13
N THR A 229 -7.44 -11.23 0.92
CA THR A 229 -7.05 -10.39 -0.22
C THR A 229 -8.28 -9.97 -1.00
N TYR A 230 -8.41 -8.67 -1.26
CA TYR A 230 -9.30 -8.14 -2.28
C TYR A 230 -8.45 -7.60 -3.43
N GLU A 231 -8.79 -7.94 -4.67
CA GLU A 231 -8.20 -7.36 -5.87
C GLU A 231 -9.34 -6.95 -6.80
N GLY A 232 -9.39 -5.69 -7.21
CA GLY A 232 -10.51 -5.17 -7.97
C GLY A 232 -10.57 -3.65 -7.97
N GLU A 233 -11.75 -3.13 -8.28
CA GLU A 233 -11.99 -1.69 -8.31
C GLU A 233 -12.31 -1.11 -6.92
N PHE A 234 -11.98 0.18 -6.74
CA PHE A 234 -12.18 0.96 -5.53
C PHE A 234 -12.85 2.31 -5.86
N GLU A 235 -13.75 2.73 -4.97
CA GLU A 235 -14.36 4.06 -4.99
C GLU A 235 -14.41 4.59 -3.56
N ASP A 236 -13.80 5.76 -3.32
CA ASP A 236 -13.71 6.41 -2.00
C ASP A 236 -13.25 5.44 -0.87
N GLY A 237 -12.22 4.65 -1.15
CA GLY A 237 -11.68 3.70 -0.17
C GLY A 237 -12.47 2.40 -0.01
N LYS A 238 -13.55 2.19 -0.76
CA LYS A 238 -14.41 1.00 -0.66
C LYS A 238 -14.30 0.13 -1.89
N PHE A 239 -14.50 -1.19 -1.74
CA PHE A 239 -14.64 -2.09 -2.86
C PHE A 239 -15.85 -1.69 -3.70
N HIS A 240 -15.62 -1.53 -4.99
CA HIS A 240 -16.59 -1.13 -6.00
C HIS A 240 -16.31 -1.91 -7.28
N GLY A 241 -17.26 -1.94 -8.22
CA GLY A 241 -17.03 -2.46 -9.58
C GLY A 241 -16.72 -3.94 -9.61
N GLU A 242 -15.94 -4.39 -10.59
CA GLU A 242 -15.51 -5.79 -10.64
C GLU A 242 -14.38 -6.04 -9.63
N GLY A 243 -14.46 -7.15 -8.90
CA GLY A 243 -13.42 -7.52 -7.95
C GLY A 243 -13.46 -8.99 -7.53
N ARG A 244 -12.44 -9.40 -6.80
CA ARG A 244 -12.25 -10.74 -6.26
C ARG A 244 -11.73 -10.69 -4.83
N TYR A 245 -12.51 -11.21 -3.89
CA TYR A 245 -12.16 -11.34 -2.48
C TYR A 245 -11.84 -12.79 -2.13
N SER A 246 -10.68 -13.04 -1.51
CA SER A 246 -10.21 -14.36 -1.12
C SER A 246 -10.14 -14.52 0.40
N TYR A 247 -10.62 -15.65 0.90
CA TYR A 247 -10.49 -16.11 2.27
C TYR A 247 -9.60 -17.37 2.29
N PRO A 248 -8.26 -17.25 2.38
CA PRO A 248 -7.37 -18.39 2.15
C PRO A 248 -7.59 -19.56 3.12
N LEU A 249 -7.91 -19.27 4.39
CA LEU A 249 -8.13 -20.31 5.40
C LEU A 249 -9.33 -21.21 5.08
N SER A 250 -10.44 -20.65 4.60
CA SER A 250 -11.64 -21.41 4.22
C SER A 250 -11.68 -21.78 2.73
N LYS A 251 -10.68 -21.36 1.95
CA LYS A 251 -10.66 -21.41 0.48
C LYS A 251 -11.89 -20.75 -0.18
N LYS A 252 -12.68 -19.98 0.59
CA LYS A 252 -13.83 -19.24 0.06
C LYS A 252 -13.33 -18.12 -0.84
N VAL A 253 -13.99 -17.94 -1.98
CA VAL A 253 -13.72 -16.84 -2.91
C VAL A 253 -15.03 -16.18 -3.28
N LEU A 254 -15.07 -14.85 -3.27
CA LEU A 254 -16.15 -14.03 -3.80
C LEU A 254 -15.63 -13.29 -5.03
N GLU A 255 -16.38 -13.29 -6.12
CA GLU A 255 -15.95 -12.67 -7.38
C GLU A 255 -17.15 -12.07 -8.10
N GLY A 256 -17.03 -10.84 -8.60
CA GLY A 256 -18.07 -10.16 -9.36
C GLY A 256 -18.22 -8.69 -8.98
N GLN A 257 -19.46 -8.20 -9.04
CA GLN A 257 -19.80 -6.79 -8.84
C GLN A 257 -19.91 -6.43 -7.35
N PHE A 258 -19.02 -5.55 -6.88
CA PHE A 258 -19.01 -4.98 -5.54
C PHE A 258 -19.61 -3.57 -5.53
N LYS A 259 -20.28 -3.24 -4.43
CA LYS A 259 -20.76 -1.89 -4.13
C LYS A 259 -20.63 -1.64 -2.63
N ASN A 260 -19.88 -0.61 -2.26
CA ASN A 260 -19.67 -0.23 -0.86
C ASN A 260 -19.19 -1.39 0.03
N ASN A 261 -18.16 -2.14 -0.42
CA ASN A 261 -17.59 -3.31 0.28
C ASN A 261 -18.46 -4.59 0.26
N GLU A 262 -19.62 -4.59 -0.40
CA GLU A 262 -20.49 -5.75 -0.50
C GLU A 262 -20.55 -6.26 -1.94
N LEU A 263 -20.35 -7.57 -2.12
CA LEU A 263 -20.72 -8.24 -3.36
C LEU A 263 -22.23 -8.15 -3.53
N VAL A 264 -22.72 -7.66 -4.68
CA VAL A 264 -24.15 -7.56 -5.00
C VAL A 264 -24.59 -8.60 -6.03
N LYS A 265 -23.68 -9.01 -6.92
CA LYS A 265 -23.92 -10.03 -7.93
C LYS A 265 -22.60 -10.67 -8.34
N GLY A 266 -22.56 -11.99 -8.47
CA GLY A 266 -21.34 -12.66 -8.91
C GLY A 266 -21.33 -14.14 -8.59
N LYS A 267 -20.15 -14.64 -8.23
CA LYS A 267 -19.84 -16.01 -7.93
C LYS A 267 -19.23 -16.15 -6.54
N MET A 268 -19.57 -17.22 -5.84
CA MET A 268 -18.92 -17.67 -4.62
C MET A 268 -18.42 -19.11 -4.78
N ILE A 269 -17.13 -19.31 -4.56
CA ILE A 269 -16.51 -20.64 -4.44
C ILE A 269 -16.50 -21.02 -2.96
N LEU A 270 -17.05 -22.18 -2.63
CA LEU A 270 -17.13 -22.73 -1.28
C LEU A 270 -15.97 -23.70 -1.00
N GLU A 271 -15.76 -24.00 0.28
CA GLU A 271 -14.66 -24.86 0.74
C GLU A 271 -14.71 -26.28 0.15
N ASP A 272 -15.91 -26.82 -0.07
CA ASP A 272 -16.15 -28.13 -0.66
C ASP A 272 -15.95 -28.15 -2.19
N GLY A 273 -15.66 -27.00 -2.80
CA GLY A 273 -15.55 -26.82 -4.25
C GLY A 273 -16.88 -26.52 -4.94
N SER A 274 -17.99 -26.42 -4.19
CA SER A 274 -19.26 -25.95 -4.72
C SER A 274 -19.14 -24.50 -5.18
N VAL A 275 -19.86 -24.17 -6.24
CA VAL A 275 -19.86 -22.83 -6.85
C VAL A 275 -21.28 -22.29 -6.86
N TYR A 276 -21.53 -21.23 -6.11
CA TYR A 276 -22.77 -20.46 -6.20
C TYR A 276 -22.60 -19.29 -7.16
N GLU A 277 -23.59 -19.03 -8.01
CA GLU A 277 -23.67 -17.81 -8.81
C GLU A 277 -25.07 -17.22 -8.73
N GLY A 278 -25.15 -15.93 -8.44
CA GLY A 278 -26.42 -15.25 -8.25
C GLY A 278 -26.30 -13.90 -7.55
N GLU A 279 -27.39 -13.54 -6.88
CA GLU A 279 -27.51 -12.33 -6.07
C GLU A 279 -26.86 -12.51 -4.68
N PHE A 280 -26.41 -11.41 -4.10
CA PHE A 280 -25.77 -11.36 -2.79
C PHE A 280 -26.30 -10.19 -1.96
N LYS A 281 -26.28 -10.36 -0.64
CA LYS A 281 -26.57 -9.30 0.33
C LYS A 281 -25.69 -9.49 1.54
N LYS A 282 -24.97 -8.45 1.98
CA LYS A 282 -23.99 -8.56 3.09
C LYS A 282 -23.00 -9.71 2.88
N ASN A 283 -22.52 -9.90 1.65
CA ASN A 283 -21.59 -10.96 1.26
C ASN A 283 -22.09 -12.42 1.48
N MET A 284 -23.40 -12.59 1.62
CA MET A 284 -24.08 -13.90 1.71
C MET A 284 -24.96 -14.15 0.48
N MET A 285 -25.13 -15.41 0.10
CA MET A 285 -26.09 -15.83 -0.94
C MET A 285 -27.48 -15.34 -0.54
N ASN A 286 -28.12 -14.58 -1.43
CA ASN A 286 -29.43 -14.01 -1.19
C ASN A 286 -30.17 -13.84 -2.51
N GLY A 287 -31.50 -13.94 -2.51
CA GLY A 287 -32.27 -13.76 -3.74
C GLY A 287 -32.14 -14.95 -4.68
N LYS A 288 -32.14 -14.70 -6.01
CA LYS A 288 -32.10 -15.78 -7.01
C LYS A 288 -30.67 -16.20 -7.32
N GLY A 289 -30.44 -17.50 -7.46
CA GLY A 289 -29.14 -18.03 -7.87
C GLY A 289 -29.16 -19.52 -8.17
N HIS A 290 -27.98 -20.05 -8.43
CA HIS A 290 -27.76 -21.49 -8.56
C HIS A 290 -26.46 -21.91 -7.89
N ILE A 291 -26.41 -23.14 -7.42
CA ILE A 291 -25.20 -23.74 -6.87
C ILE A 291 -24.86 -25.02 -7.65
N THR A 292 -23.65 -25.06 -8.20
CA THR A 292 -23.06 -26.22 -8.85
C THR A 292 -22.20 -26.97 -7.83
N TYR A 293 -22.53 -28.23 -7.60
CA TYR A 293 -21.83 -29.08 -6.64
C TYR A 293 -20.65 -29.81 -7.29
N PRO A 294 -19.65 -30.28 -6.52
CA PRO A 294 -18.49 -31.01 -7.03
C PRO A 294 -18.84 -32.29 -7.80
N ASN A 295 -19.99 -32.91 -7.49
CA ASN A 295 -20.48 -34.09 -8.19
C ASN A 295 -21.07 -33.77 -9.59
N GLY A 296 -21.16 -32.49 -9.95
CA GLY A 296 -21.75 -31.97 -11.19
C GLY A 296 -23.24 -31.62 -11.10
N SER A 297 -23.92 -31.96 -10.00
CA SER A 297 -25.33 -31.59 -9.83
C SER A 297 -25.50 -30.09 -9.61
N VAL A 298 -26.64 -29.54 -10.01
CA VAL A 298 -26.94 -28.11 -9.92
C VAL A 298 -28.26 -27.91 -9.22
N PHE A 299 -28.30 -27.04 -8.22
CA PHE A 299 -29.55 -26.57 -7.63
C PHE A 299 -29.82 -25.14 -8.07
N VAL A 300 -31.00 -24.87 -8.62
CA VAL A 300 -31.46 -23.53 -9.03
C VAL A 300 -32.63 -23.12 -8.15
N GLY A 301 -32.60 -21.94 -7.55
CA GLY A 301 -33.67 -21.51 -6.66
C GLY A 301 -33.41 -20.16 -5.99
N THR A 302 -34.11 -19.93 -4.88
CA THR A 302 -33.89 -18.76 -4.03
C THR A 302 -33.04 -19.10 -2.81
N PHE A 303 -32.33 -18.08 -2.32
CA PHE A 303 -31.42 -18.17 -1.20
C PHE A 303 -31.67 -17.03 -0.22
N GLU A 304 -31.43 -17.29 1.06
CA GLU A 304 -31.51 -16.30 2.11
C GLU A 304 -30.42 -16.61 3.14
N ASN A 305 -29.50 -15.67 3.36
CA ASN A 305 -28.40 -15.76 4.34
C ASN A 305 -27.61 -17.07 4.21
N ASP A 306 -27.06 -17.33 3.02
CA ASP A 306 -26.29 -18.54 2.70
C ASP A 306 -27.08 -19.86 2.72
N GLN A 307 -28.41 -19.81 2.82
CA GLN A 307 -29.26 -20.99 2.88
C GLN A 307 -30.24 -21.04 1.72
N LYS A 308 -30.52 -22.24 1.21
CA LYS A 308 -31.64 -22.46 0.30
C LYS A 308 -32.94 -22.02 0.98
N HIS A 309 -33.77 -21.31 0.23
CA HIS A 309 -35.07 -20.81 0.69
C HIS A 309 -36.09 -20.92 -0.44
N GLY A 310 -37.36 -21.11 -0.12
CA GLY A 310 -38.44 -21.17 -1.10
C GLY A 310 -38.36 -22.43 -1.97
N ILE A 311 -38.92 -22.35 -3.18
CA ILE A 311 -38.95 -23.46 -4.12
C ILE A 311 -37.69 -23.42 -5.00
N GLY A 312 -37.02 -24.56 -5.13
CA GLY A 312 -35.90 -24.74 -6.05
C GLY A 312 -35.96 -26.08 -6.78
N THR A 313 -35.13 -26.21 -7.80
CA THR A 313 -35.00 -27.41 -8.64
C THR A 313 -33.58 -27.93 -8.53
N LEU A 314 -33.40 -29.16 -8.08
CA LEU A 314 -32.15 -29.89 -8.15
C LEU A 314 -32.10 -30.71 -9.45
N PHE A 315 -30.99 -30.61 -10.16
CA PHE A 315 -30.72 -31.38 -11.37
C PHE A 315 -29.42 -32.18 -11.24
N ASP A 316 -29.49 -33.47 -11.50
CA ASP A 316 -28.33 -34.36 -11.58
C ASP A 316 -28.09 -34.76 -13.03
N PHE A 317 -26.99 -34.29 -13.61
CA PHE A 317 -26.62 -34.57 -15.00
C PHE A 317 -26.23 -36.03 -15.26
N LYS A 318 -25.80 -36.78 -14.25
CA LYS A 318 -25.42 -38.19 -14.40
C LYS A 318 -26.66 -39.06 -14.55
N THR A 319 -27.67 -38.77 -13.75
CA THR A 319 -28.94 -39.53 -13.76
C THR A 319 -30.01 -38.89 -14.64
N GLN A 320 -29.78 -37.66 -15.12
CA GLN A 320 -30.75 -36.80 -15.82
C GLN A 320 -32.05 -36.60 -15.02
N THR A 321 -31.95 -36.60 -13.69
CA THR A 321 -33.13 -36.45 -12.82
C THR A 321 -33.34 -34.99 -12.41
N LYS A 322 -34.61 -34.55 -12.44
CA LYS A 322 -35.08 -33.25 -11.94
C LYS A 322 -35.94 -33.45 -10.71
N GLN A 323 -35.63 -32.74 -9.64
CA GLN A 323 -36.39 -32.79 -8.39
C GLN A 323 -36.73 -31.39 -7.92
N ARG A 324 -38.02 -31.09 -7.74
CA ARG A 324 -38.47 -29.85 -7.09
C ARG A 324 -38.47 -30.03 -5.59
N GLU A 325 -37.87 -29.08 -4.90
CA GLU A 325 -37.69 -29.08 -3.46
C GLU A 325 -38.20 -27.76 -2.87
N GLU A 326 -38.91 -27.84 -1.75
CA GLU A 326 -39.29 -26.68 -0.94
C GLU A 326 -38.33 -26.57 0.25
N TRP A 327 -37.75 -25.39 0.46
CA TRP A 327 -36.78 -25.11 1.50
C TRP A 327 -37.26 -23.97 2.40
N LEU A 328 -37.06 -24.10 3.71
CA LEU A 328 -37.26 -23.01 4.66
C LEU A 328 -36.06 -22.97 5.60
N LYS A 329 -35.33 -21.85 5.60
CA LYS A 329 -34.12 -21.65 6.42
C LYS A 329 -33.15 -22.83 6.30
N GLY A 330 -32.80 -23.18 5.07
CA GLY A 330 -31.81 -24.23 4.79
C GLY A 330 -32.26 -25.65 5.13
N SER A 331 -33.50 -25.86 5.57
CA SER A 331 -34.08 -27.19 5.80
C SER A 331 -35.09 -27.51 4.72
N ARG A 332 -34.91 -28.66 4.05
CA ARG A 332 -35.90 -29.15 3.08
C ARG A 332 -37.19 -29.52 3.80
N LYS A 333 -38.29 -28.91 3.37
CA LYS A 333 -39.64 -29.16 3.89
C LYS A 333 -40.33 -30.28 3.14
N ASN A 334 -40.42 -30.18 1.82
CA ASN A 334 -41.21 -31.09 1.00
C ASN A 334 -40.52 -31.46 -0.32
N PHE A 335 -40.81 -32.67 -0.80
CA PHE A 335 -40.63 -33.03 -2.21
C PHE A 335 -41.90 -32.67 -2.96
N ILE A 336 -41.76 -31.90 -4.03
CA ILE A 336 -42.87 -31.62 -4.93
C ILE A 336 -42.87 -32.73 -5.98
N LYS A 337 -43.87 -33.62 -5.92
CA LYS A 337 -43.97 -34.82 -6.79
C LYS A 337 -44.03 -34.47 -8.27
N THR A 338 -44.49 -33.27 -8.61
CA THR A 338 -44.52 -32.77 -9.98
C THR A 338 -43.14 -32.22 -10.35
N PRO A 339 -42.40 -32.85 -11.27
CA PRO A 339 -41.12 -32.31 -11.73
C PRO A 339 -41.34 -30.94 -12.39
N ALA A 340 -40.32 -30.07 -12.33
CA ALA A 340 -40.34 -28.82 -13.09
C ALA A 340 -40.41 -29.16 -14.59
N SER A 341 -41.22 -28.41 -15.35
CA SER A 341 -41.28 -28.63 -16.79
C SER A 341 -39.91 -28.34 -17.43
N GLU A 342 -39.63 -28.94 -18.60
CA GLU A 342 -38.39 -28.65 -19.32
C GLU A 342 -38.29 -27.13 -19.60
N GLU A 343 -39.39 -26.50 -19.98
CA GLU A 343 -39.47 -25.07 -20.24
C GLU A 343 -39.21 -24.22 -18.99
N GLU A 344 -39.80 -24.56 -17.83
CA GLU A 344 -39.54 -23.89 -16.55
C GLU A 344 -38.05 -23.98 -16.16
N PHE A 345 -37.45 -25.16 -16.33
CA PHE A 345 -36.03 -25.37 -16.03
C PHE A 345 -35.12 -24.59 -16.99
N GLN A 346 -35.42 -24.62 -18.30
CA GLN A 346 -34.65 -23.86 -19.29
C GLN A 346 -34.83 -22.34 -19.10
N GLN A 347 -36.00 -21.87 -18.66
CA GLN A 347 -36.22 -20.46 -18.33
C GLN A 347 -35.46 -20.04 -17.06
N GLN A 348 -35.41 -20.94 -16.06
CA GLN A 348 -34.55 -20.81 -14.88
C GLN A 348 -33.05 -20.90 -15.20
N LEU A 349 -32.65 -21.33 -16.41
CA LEU A 349 -31.27 -21.33 -16.90
C LEU A 349 -30.96 -20.20 -17.91
N LYS A 350 -31.98 -19.47 -18.40
CA LYS A 350 -31.86 -18.42 -19.45
C LYS A 350 -31.98 -16.98 -18.95
N ASN A 351 -32.31 -16.77 -17.69
CA ASN A 351 -32.34 -15.44 -17.08
C ASN A 351 -30.91 -14.78 -17.16
N PRO A 352 -30.74 -13.47 -17.44
CA PRO A 352 -29.50 -12.91 -18.01
C PRO A 352 -28.25 -12.86 -17.10
N GLY A 353 -28.17 -13.67 -16.04
CA GLY A 353 -27.00 -13.87 -15.20
C GLY A 353 -26.36 -15.25 -15.31
N TYR A 354 -26.89 -16.16 -16.14
CA TYR A 354 -26.36 -17.51 -16.29
C TYR A 354 -25.29 -17.55 -17.39
N ILE A 355 -24.01 -17.53 -17.04
CA ILE A 355 -22.95 -17.90 -17.99
C ILE A 355 -22.88 -19.43 -18.02
N TYR A 356 -23.72 -20.04 -18.84
CA TYR A 356 -23.48 -21.41 -19.28
C TYR A 356 -22.28 -21.37 -20.25
N ASN A 357 -21.08 -21.66 -19.74
CA ASN A 357 -20.01 -22.08 -20.63
C ASN A 357 -20.40 -23.45 -21.19
N SER A 358 -20.83 -23.46 -22.45
CA SER A 358 -21.08 -24.66 -23.24
C SER A 358 -19.77 -25.41 -23.50
N VAL A 359 -19.21 -26.03 -22.47
CA VAL A 359 -18.19 -27.06 -22.63
C VAL A 359 -18.86 -28.40 -22.36
N THR A 360 -19.70 -28.80 -23.30
CA THR A 360 -19.89 -30.22 -23.61
C THR A 360 -20.58 -30.33 -24.96
N THR A 361 -20.20 -31.35 -25.74
CA THR A 361 -20.84 -31.86 -26.97
C THR A 361 -20.15 -31.56 -28.31
N LYS A 362 -18.94 -32.10 -28.50
CA LYS A 362 -18.58 -32.78 -29.75
C LYS A 362 -17.93 -34.13 -29.43
N VAL A 363 -18.75 -35.11 -29.07
CA VAL A 363 -18.47 -36.51 -29.46
C VAL A 363 -19.79 -37.06 -29.97
N LYS A 364 -20.02 -36.83 -31.27
CA LYS A 364 -20.97 -37.63 -32.04
C LYS A 364 -20.43 -39.07 -32.07
N THR A 365 -21.30 -39.99 -31.71
CA THR A 365 -21.30 -41.39 -32.11
C THR A 365 -20.73 -41.62 -33.51
N GLN A 366 -19.58 -42.29 -33.61
CA GLN A 366 -19.18 -43.14 -34.73
C GLN A 366 -17.93 -43.94 -34.32
N GLY A 367 -18.02 -45.28 -34.40
CA GLY A 367 -16.85 -46.15 -34.31
C GLY A 367 -16.92 -47.20 -33.21
N LEU A 368 -17.52 -48.34 -33.54
CA LEU A 368 -17.31 -49.62 -32.87
C LEU A 368 -15.83 -50.04 -32.87
N ASP A 369 -15.52 -50.89 -31.89
CA ASP A 369 -14.48 -51.92 -31.84
C ASP A 369 -13.08 -51.63 -31.25
N LYS A 370 -12.76 -52.52 -30.28
CA LYS A 370 -11.45 -52.90 -29.72
C LYS A 370 -10.87 -51.87 -28.73
N VAL A 371 -10.65 -52.18 -27.46
CA VAL A 371 -9.73 -53.21 -26.94
C VAL A 371 -10.15 -53.64 -25.53
N LYS A 372 -10.16 -54.96 -25.29
CA LYS A 372 -10.16 -55.63 -23.98
C LYS A 372 -8.79 -55.46 -23.30
N ASN A 373 -8.76 -55.11 -22.01
CA ASN A 373 -8.21 -55.95 -20.91
C ASN A 373 -7.76 -55.16 -19.67
N LYS A 374 -8.16 -55.72 -18.51
CA LYS A 374 -7.40 -55.92 -17.24
C LYS A 374 -6.80 -54.69 -16.53
N LEU A 375 -7.25 -54.41 -15.31
CA LEU A 375 -6.84 -55.07 -14.06
C LEU A 375 -7.60 -54.54 -12.83
N THR A 376 -7.59 -55.40 -11.82
CA THR A 376 -8.42 -55.49 -10.60
C THR A 376 -7.92 -54.70 -9.40
N ALA A 377 -8.88 -54.26 -8.57
CA ALA A 377 -8.95 -54.23 -7.10
C ALA A 377 -7.84 -53.57 -6.27
N VAL A 378 -8.21 -52.68 -5.32
CA VAL A 378 -8.05 -52.86 -3.86
C VAL A 378 -9.13 -52.06 -3.12
N SER A 379 -9.50 -52.61 -1.97
CA SER A 379 -10.61 -52.44 -1.03
C SER A 379 -10.74 -51.13 -0.23
N ALA A 380 -12.02 -50.83 0.06
CA ALA A 380 -12.62 -50.42 1.34
C ALA A 380 -11.76 -49.76 2.44
N PHE A 381 -12.20 -48.58 2.86
CA PHE A 381 -12.18 -48.20 4.28
C PHE A 381 -13.47 -47.45 4.64
N LYS A 382 -14.27 -48.05 5.54
CA LYS A 382 -15.40 -47.42 6.22
C LYS A 382 -14.84 -46.57 7.36
N GLY A 383 -15.20 -45.29 7.42
CA GLY A 383 -15.02 -44.44 8.59
C GLY A 383 -16.29 -43.63 8.83
N ARG A 384 -17.08 -44.06 9.82
CA ARG A 384 -18.12 -43.21 10.44
C ARG A 384 -17.42 -42.17 11.31
N GLY A 385 -17.83 -40.91 11.21
CA GLY A 385 -17.38 -39.83 12.08
C GLY A 385 -18.42 -38.72 12.10
N ASN A 386 -18.84 -38.36 13.31
CA ASN A 386 -20.03 -37.60 13.64
C ASN A 386 -20.02 -36.14 13.19
N GLY A 387 -21.24 -35.59 13.05
CA GLY A 387 -21.47 -34.18 12.81
C GLY A 387 -21.00 -33.29 13.96
N LEU A 388 -20.56 -32.09 13.59
CA LEU A 388 -20.37 -30.95 14.47
C LEU A 388 -20.88 -29.72 13.72
N SER A 389 -21.86 -29.06 14.33
CA SER A 389 -22.39 -27.78 13.86
C SER A 389 -21.29 -26.72 13.91
N SER A 390 -21.01 -26.08 12.78
CA SER A 390 -20.24 -24.83 12.75
C SER A 390 -21.14 -23.69 13.23
N LYS A 391 -20.83 -23.18 14.42
CA LYS A 391 -21.34 -21.90 14.91
C LYS A 391 -20.82 -20.78 14.02
N GLU A 392 -21.73 -19.84 13.77
CA GLU A 392 -21.54 -18.59 13.05
C GLU A 392 -20.32 -17.82 13.57
N VAL A 393 -19.40 -17.47 12.66
CA VAL A 393 -18.42 -16.40 12.89
C VAL A 393 -18.94 -15.19 12.11
N GLY A 394 -19.44 -14.21 12.86
CA GLY A 394 -19.96 -12.96 12.33
C GLY A 394 -18.90 -12.20 11.52
N ALA A 395 -19.37 -11.46 10.52
CA ALA A 395 -18.55 -10.60 9.69
C ALA A 395 -17.68 -9.66 10.55
N ALA A 396 -16.36 -9.69 10.32
CA ALA A 396 -15.44 -8.72 10.90
C ALA A 396 -15.79 -7.30 10.40
N PRO A 397 -15.92 -6.30 11.29
CA PRO A 397 -16.16 -4.92 10.86
C PRO A 397 -14.93 -4.37 10.14
N LEU A 398 -15.13 -3.88 8.91
CA LEU A 398 -14.09 -3.20 8.15
C LEU A 398 -13.81 -1.84 8.81
N LEU A 399 -12.60 -1.69 9.38
CA LEU A 399 -12.09 -0.45 9.94
C LEU A 399 -11.92 0.58 8.81
N GLN A 400 -12.49 1.77 8.97
CA GLN A 400 -12.39 2.84 7.98
C GLN A 400 -11.03 3.56 8.08
N PRO A 401 -10.43 3.96 6.95
CA PRO A 401 -9.17 4.70 6.94
C PRO A 401 -9.34 6.14 7.43
N SER A 402 -8.33 6.64 8.14
CA SER A 402 -8.16 8.05 8.51
C SER A 402 -7.72 8.87 7.29
N GLN A 403 -8.35 10.02 7.03
CA GLN A 403 -7.86 10.98 6.04
C GLN A 403 -6.51 11.56 6.50
N VAL A 404 -5.46 11.33 5.73
CA VAL A 404 -4.13 11.89 5.99
C VAL A 404 -3.92 13.10 5.08
N ARG A 405 -3.66 14.27 5.68
CA ARG A 405 -3.15 15.46 4.98
C ARG A 405 -1.78 15.79 5.56
N VAL A 406 -0.78 15.88 4.70
CA VAL A 406 0.52 16.45 5.06
C VAL A 406 0.33 17.97 5.08
N LYS A 407 -0.05 18.54 6.23
CA LYS A 407 -0.13 20.00 6.34
C LYS A 407 1.29 20.55 6.54
N SER A 408 1.74 21.35 5.56
CA SER A 408 2.95 22.17 5.60
C SER A 408 2.93 23.20 6.72
#